data_AF-A0A091DUN7-F1
#
_entry.id   AF-A0A091DUN7-F1
#
_cell.length_a   1.000
_cell.length_b   1.000
_cell.length_c   1.000
_cell.angle_alpha   90.00
_cell.angle_beta   90.00
_cell.angle_gamma   90.00
#
_symmetry.space_group_name_H-M   'P 1'
#
loop_
_entity.id
_entity.type
_entity.pdbx_description
1 polymer ?
#
loop_
_entity_poly.entity_id
_entity_poly.type
_entity_poly.pdbx_seq_one_letter_code
_entity_poly.pdbx_strand_id
1 'polypeptide(L)'
;MQRGYCGNKIGKPHTVPCKVTGHCGSVLVHLIPGPRGTGIMSAPVPKKLLMMAGIDDCYTSARSCTATLGNFAKATFDAISKTYSYLTLDLWKETVFTKSPYQEFIDHLVKTHTRVSVQKTHDQRVATM
;
A
#
# COMPACT_ATOMS: atom_id res chain seq x y z
N MET A 1 0.19 -3.27 -1.85
CA MET A 1 0.27 -4.58 -1.18
C MET A 1 1.33 -5.45 -1.82
N GLN A 2 2.05 -6.25 -1.03
CA GLN A 2 2.91 -7.29 -1.56
C GLN A 2 2.12 -8.60 -1.66
N ARG A 3 2.12 -9.23 -2.84
CA ARG A 3 1.54 -10.56 -3.06
C ARG A 3 2.66 -11.59 -3.12
N GLY A 4 2.35 -12.81 -2.70
CA GLY A 4 3.26 -13.94 -2.65
C GLY A 4 2.57 -15.26 -3.05
N TYR A 5 3.21 -16.34 -2.64
CA TYR A 5 2.81 -17.71 -2.94
C TYR A 5 2.67 -18.46 -1.62
N CYS A 6 1.64 -19.31 -1.49
CA CYS A 6 1.51 -20.16 -0.30
C CYS A 6 2.61 -21.22 -0.19
N GLY A 7 3.18 -21.62 -1.33
CA GLY A 7 4.23 -22.62 -1.43
C GLY A 7 5.03 -22.42 -2.71
N ASN A 8 4.88 -23.33 -3.68
CA ASN A 8 5.68 -23.27 -4.90
C ASN A 8 5.37 -22.02 -5.75
N LYS A 9 6.41 -21.39 -6.30
CA LYS A 9 6.32 -20.11 -7.03
C LYS A 9 5.89 -20.28 -8.49
N ILE A 10 4.77 -20.96 -8.73
CA ILE A 10 4.27 -21.24 -10.07
C ILE A 10 3.33 -20.13 -10.51
N GLY A 11 3.51 -19.55 -11.70
CA GLY A 11 2.61 -18.52 -12.25
C GLY A 11 2.62 -17.20 -11.46
N LYS A 12 1.51 -16.45 -11.45
CA LYS A 12 1.42 -15.14 -10.79
C LYS A 12 1.23 -15.25 -9.26
N PRO A 13 1.76 -14.32 -8.44
CA PRO A 13 1.48 -14.28 -7.01
C PRO A 13 -0.03 -14.12 -6.75
N HIS A 14 -0.59 -14.93 -5.85
CA HIS A 14 -2.05 -15.06 -5.64
C HIS A 14 -2.48 -14.85 -4.18
N THR A 15 -1.57 -14.94 -3.22
CA THR A 15 -1.89 -14.86 -1.77
C THR A 15 -0.97 -13.88 -1.03
N VAL A 16 -1.11 -13.75 0.28
CA VAL A 16 -0.19 -12.96 1.12
C VAL A 16 1.15 -13.69 1.28
N PRO A 17 2.29 -12.97 1.32
CA PRO A 17 3.62 -13.60 1.36
C PRO A 17 3.95 -14.28 2.69
N CYS A 18 3.35 -13.80 3.79
CA CYS A 18 3.54 -14.33 5.12
C CYS A 18 2.26 -14.11 5.95
N LYS A 19 2.18 -14.78 7.10
CA LYS A 19 1.10 -14.56 8.06
C LYS A 19 1.27 -13.19 8.69
N VAL A 20 0.39 -12.25 8.36
CA VAL A 20 0.44 -10.87 8.85
C VAL A 20 -0.72 -10.58 9.79
N THR A 21 -0.49 -9.68 10.73
CA THR A 21 -1.48 -9.30 11.75
C THR A 21 -1.66 -7.79 11.76
N GLY A 22 -2.91 -7.35 11.63
CA GLY A 22 -3.31 -5.95 11.68
C GLY A 22 -4.20 -5.70 12.90
N HIS A 23 -4.12 -4.49 13.44
CA HIS A 23 -4.83 -4.11 14.65
C HIS A 23 -5.47 -2.73 14.51
N CYS A 24 -6.64 -2.55 15.10
CA CYS A 24 -7.25 -1.25 15.29
C CYS A 24 -8.18 -1.27 16.50
N GLY A 25 -7.83 -0.50 17.55
CA GLY A 25 -8.52 -0.57 18.84
C GLY A 25 -8.39 -1.97 19.44
N SER A 26 -9.52 -2.59 19.79
CA SER A 26 -9.55 -3.97 20.31
C SER A 26 -9.56 -5.04 19.21
N VAL A 27 -9.78 -4.67 17.95
CA VAL A 27 -9.96 -5.61 16.83
C VAL A 27 -8.61 -6.04 16.27
N LEU A 28 -8.44 -7.35 16.13
CA LEU A 28 -7.26 -7.98 15.53
C LEU A 28 -7.68 -8.79 14.31
N VAL A 29 -6.96 -8.61 13.19
CA VAL A 29 -7.18 -9.35 11.95
C VAL A 29 -5.88 -10.01 11.51
N HIS A 30 -5.93 -11.32 11.33
CA HIS A 30 -4.85 -12.13 10.82
C HIS A 30 -5.14 -12.52 9.37
N LEU A 31 -4.21 -12.23 8.46
CA LEU A 31 -4.22 -12.75 7.10
C LEU A 31 -3.24 -13.91 7.04
N ILE A 32 -3.70 -15.06 6.58
CA ILE A 32 -2.94 -16.30 6.48
C ILE A 32 -2.90 -16.71 5.00
N PRO A 33 -1.71 -17.05 4.45
CA PRO A 33 -1.60 -17.53 3.07
C PRO A 33 -2.51 -18.73 2.82
N GLY A 34 -3.25 -18.70 1.71
CA GLY A 34 -4.12 -19.80 1.28
C GLY A 34 -3.59 -20.47 0.01
N PRO A 35 -3.79 -21.78 -0.18
CA PRO A 35 -3.43 -22.45 -1.43
C PRO A 35 -4.30 -21.93 -2.58
N ARG A 36 -3.85 -22.13 -3.82
CA ARG A 36 -4.59 -21.68 -5.01
C ARG A 36 -5.97 -22.29 -5.10
N GLY A 37 -6.96 -21.45 -5.43
CA GLY A 37 -8.35 -21.86 -5.60
C GLY A 37 -9.15 -21.91 -4.30
N THR A 38 -8.55 -21.48 -3.18
CA THR A 38 -9.27 -21.31 -1.90
C THR A 38 -10.28 -20.17 -1.98
N GLY A 39 -9.96 -19.14 -2.76
CA GLY A 39 -10.67 -17.86 -2.74
C GLY A 39 -10.45 -17.11 -1.43
N ILE A 40 -11.20 -16.01 -1.27
CA ILE A 40 -11.14 -15.17 -0.08
C ILE A 40 -12.15 -15.68 0.95
N MET A 41 -11.66 -16.37 1.97
CA MET A 41 -12.45 -16.83 3.12
C MET A 41 -12.46 -15.77 4.22
N SER A 42 -13.40 -14.83 4.12
CA SER A 42 -13.53 -13.71 5.05
C SER A 42 -14.95 -13.19 5.16
N ALA A 43 -15.24 -12.47 6.25
CA ALA A 43 -16.41 -11.61 6.39
C ALA A 43 -16.52 -10.61 5.21
N PRO A 44 -17.74 -10.15 4.85
CA PRO A 44 -17.99 -9.39 3.61
C PRO A 44 -17.17 -8.10 3.49
N VAL A 45 -16.86 -7.46 4.61
CA VAL A 45 -16.15 -6.18 4.66
C VAL A 45 -14.67 -6.35 4.29
N PRO A 46 -13.85 -7.15 5.02
CA PRO A 46 -12.50 -7.46 4.59
C PRO A 46 -12.45 -8.18 3.25
N LYS A 47 -13.46 -8.98 2.90
CA LYS A 47 -13.52 -9.64 1.59
C LYS A 47 -13.44 -8.63 0.45
N LYS A 48 -14.22 -7.54 0.52
CA LYS A 48 -14.20 -6.49 -0.50
C LYS A 48 -12.86 -5.74 -0.55
N LEU A 49 -12.27 -5.47 0.61
CA LEU A 49 -10.92 -4.86 0.70
C LEU A 49 -9.84 -5.76 0.10
N LEU A 50 -9.87 -7.06 0.39
CA LEU A 50 -8.91 -8.04 -0.15
C LEU A 50 -9.07 -8.25 -1.65
N MET A 51 -10.31 -8.22 -2.17
CA MET A 51 -10.57 -8.22 -3.62
C MET A 51 -10.00 -6.97 -4.29
N MET A 52 -10.21 -5.79 -3.71
CA MET A 52 -9.62 -4.54 -4.22
C MET A 52 -8.09 -4.56 -4.15
N ALA A 53 -7.55 -5.24 -3.13
CA ALA A 53 -6.11 -5.49 -3.00
C ALA A 53 -5.59 -6.60 -3.94
N GLY A 54 -6.41 -7.15 -4.84
CA GLY A 54 -6.00 -8.15 -5.82
C GLY A 54 -5.42 -9.44 -5.21
N ILE A 55 -5.83 -9.78 -3.99
CA ILE A 55 -5.51 -11.05 -3.34
C ILE A 55 -6.59 -12.04 -3.76
N ASP A 56 -6.19 -13.13 -4.40
CA ASP A 56 -7.12 -14.13 -4.91
C ASP A 56 -7.46 -15.16 -3.83
N ASP A 57 -6.45 -15.61 -3.07
CA ASP A 57 -6.58 -16.66 -2.07
C ASP A 57 -6.08 -16.19 -0.70
N CYS A 58 -6.91 -16.22 0.33
CA CYS A 58 -6.50 -15.88 1.70
C CYS A 58 -7.47 -16.42 2.73
N TYR A 59 -6.94 -16.98 3.82
CA TYR A 59 -7.70 -17.22 5.03
C TYR A 59 -7.61 -15.99 5.93
N THR A 60 -8.73 -15.59 6.52
CA THR A 60 -8.75 -14.53 7.52
C THR A 60 -9.24 -15.05 8.86
N SER A 61 -8.61 -14.59 9.93
CA SER A 61 -9.09 -14.82 11.29
C SER A 61 -9.18 -13.47 11.98
N ALA A 62 -10.36 -13.14 12.48
CA ALA A 62 -10.60 -11.91 13.21
C ALA A 62 -10.93 -12.23 14.66
N ARG A 63 -10.44 -11.42 15.60
CA ARG A 63 -10.72 -11.53 17.03
C ARG A 63 -11.24 -10.20 17.57
N SER A 64 -12.00 -10.30 18.67
CA SER A 64 -12.66 -9.19 19.37
C SER A 64 -13.88 -8.61 18.64
N CYS A 65 -14.25 -7.35 18.94
CA CYS A 65 -15.48 -6.71 18.47
C CYS A 65 -15.45 -6.38 16.96
N THR A 66 -15.68 -7.38 16.12
CA THR A 66 -15.76 -7.25 14.65
C THR A 66 -17.04 -6.54 14.18
N ALA A 67 -18.01 -6.33 15.07
CA ALA A 67 -19.24 -5.59 14.79
C ALA A 67 -18.99 -4.11 14.45
N THR A 68 -17.92 -3.51 14.98
CA THR A 68 -17.55 -2.12 14.66
C THR A 68 -16.85 -2.07 13.31
N LEU A 69 -17.63 -1.78 12.26
CA LEU A 69 -17.20 -1.78 10.86
C LEU A 69 -15.92 -0.99 10.61
N GLY A 70 -15.83 0.24 11.13
CA GLY A 70 -14.69 1.14 10.88
C GLY A 70 -13.36 0.58 11.41
N ASN A 71 -13.36 0.08 12.64
CA ASN A 71 -12.18 -0.55 13.24
C ASN A 71 -11.81 -1.83 12.51
N PHE A 72 -12.80 -2.62 12.11
CA PHE A 72 -12.55 -3.87 11.40
C PHE A 72 -11.95 -3.66 10.00
N ALA A 73 -12.46 -2.69 9.25
CA ALA A 73 -11.90 -2.29 7.96
C ALA A 73 -10.48 -1.73 8.11
N LYS A 74 -10.26 -0.87 9.11
CA LYS A 74 -8.93 -0.28 9.38
C LYS A 74 -7.91 -1.32 9.81
N ALA A 75 -8.28 -2.28 10.67
CA ALA A 75 -7.41 -3.39 11.07
C ALA A 75 -7.03 -4.27 9.87
N THR A 76 -7.96 -4.50 8.95
CA THR A 76 -7.67 -5.22 7.69
C THR A 76 -6.70 -4.45 6.81
N PHE A 77 -6.90 -3.14 6.66
CA PHE A 77 -6.00 -2.28 5.89
C PHE A 77 -4.59 -2.21 6.50
N ASP A 78 -4.49 -2.16 7.84
CA ASP A 78 -3.22 -2.24 8.57
C ASP A 78 -2.50 -3.57 8.25
N ALA A 79 -3.22 -4.70 8.29
CA ALA A 79 -2.66 -6.00 7.92
C ALA A 79 -2.11 -6.02 6.48
N ILE A 80 -2.85 -5.47 5.53
CA ILE A 80 -2.43 -5.37 4.12
C ILE A 80 -1.20 -4.47 3.98
N SER A 81 -1.17 -3.33 4.66
CA SER A 81 -0.04 -2.39 4.61
C SER A 81 1.24 -3.03 5.14
N LYS A 82 1.11 -3.81 6.23
CA LYS A 82 2.23 -4.56 6.83
C LYS A 82 2.81 -5.65 5.93
N THR A 83 2.12 -6.09 4.87
CA THR A 83 2.69 -7.06 3.92
C THR A 83 4.00 -6.60 3.30
N TYR A 84 4.16 -5.29 3.04
CA TYR A 84 5.43 -4.72 2.56
C TYR A 84 6.45 -4.47 3.67
N SER A 85 6.00 -4.28 4.91
CA SER A 85 6.92 -4.11 6.05
C SER A 85 7.64 -5.39 6.44
N TYR A 86 7.10 -6.55 6.03
CA TYR A 86 7.73 -7.83 6.28
C TYR A 86 8.92 -8.04 5.35
N LEU A 87 10.11 -8.11 5.94
CA LEU A 87 11.32 -8.45 5.22
C LEU A 87 11.37 -9.97 4.96
N THR A 88 11.07 -10.37 3.73
CA THR A 88 11.26 -11.76 3.28
C THR A 88 12.66 -11.96 2.72
N LEU A 89 13.17 -13.19 2.69
CA LEU A 89 14.52 -13.54 2.22
C LEU A 89 14.85 -13.01 0.81
N ASP A 90 13.84 -12.85 -0.05
CA ASP A 90 13.98 -12.28 -1.40
C ASP A 90 14.46 -10.81 -1.36
N LEU A 91 13.99 -10.05 -0.37
CA LEU A 91 14.29 -8.63 -0.19
C LEU A 91 15.58 -8.37 0.61
N TRP A 92 16.38 -9.40 0.94
CA TRP A 92 17.63 -9.23 1.70
C TRP A 92 18.77 -8.67 0.87
N LYS A 93 18.67 -8.72 -0.46
CA LYS A 93 19.67 -8.10 -1.33
C LYS A 93 19.62 -6.59 -1.16
N GLU A 94 20.80 -5.98 -1.11
CA GLU A 94 20.91 -4.53 -0.96
C GLU A 94 20.19 -3.80 -2.09
N THR A 95 19.36 -2.83 -1.72
CA THR A 95 18.65 -1.99 -2.69
C THR A 95 19.59 -0.91 -3.21
N VAL A 96 19.77 -0.85 -4.53
CA VAL A 96 20.46 0.28 -5.16
C VAL A 96 19.51 1.48 -5.18
N PHE A 97 19.81 2.51 -4.39
CA PHE A 97 19.01 3.73 -4.35
C PHE A 97 19.25 4.55 -5.62
N THR A 98 18.23 4.65 -6.47
CA THR A 98 18.21 5.60 -7.59
C THR A 98 17.87 7.00 -7.08
N LYS A 99 18.16 8.03 -7.88
CA LYS A 99 17.73 9.39 -7.55
C LYS A 99 16.21 9.42 -7.45
N SER A 100 15.68 10.29 -6.59
CA SER A 100 14.23 10.44 -6.47
C SER A 100 13.67 11.03 -7.77
N PRO A 101 12.46 10.63 -8.21
CA PRO A 101 11.84 11.21 -9.41
C PRO A 101 11.71 12.73 -9.31
N TYR A 102 11.50 13.25 -8.09
CA TYR A 102 11.50 14.69 -7.83
C TYR A 102 12.83 15.34 -8.22
N GLN A 103 13.96 14.70 -7.90
CA GLN A 103 15.30 15.19 -8.23
C GLN A 103 15.62 15.07 -9.72
N GLU A 104 15.16 14.00 -10.38
CA GLU A 104 15.42 13.79 -11.81
C GLU A 104 14.60 14.74 -12.71
N PHE A 105 13.37 15.06 -12.31
CA PHE A 105 12.45 15.87 -13.10
C PHE A 105 12.27 17.31 -12.57
N ILE A 106 13.20 17.83 -11.76
CA ILE A 106 13.11 19.19 -11.18
C ILE A 106 12.82 20.23 -12.26
N ASP A 107 13.58 20.23 -13.36
CA ASP A 107 13.44 21.23 -14.42
C ASP A 107 12.04 21.20 -15.07
N HIS A 108 11.49 20.00 -15.26
CA HIS A 108 10.14 19.81 -15.79
C HIS A 108 9.07 20.26 -14.79
N LEU A 109 9.22 19.89 -13.52
CA LEU A 109 8.28 20.24 -12.46
C LEU A 109 8.27 21.75 -12.19
N VAL A 110 9.42 22.42 -12.16
CA VAL A 110 9.50 23.88 -12.00
C VAL A 110 8.78 24.60 -13.14
N LYS A 111 8.93 24.10 -14.37
CA LYS A 111 8.30 24.70 -15.57
C LYS A 111 6.79 24.48 -15.66
N THR A 112 6.29 23.35 -15.16
CA THR A 112 4.86 22.96 -15.29
C THR A 112 4.03 23.22 -14.04
N HIS A 113 4.65 23.21 -12.86
CA HIS A 113 4.00 23.37 -11.56
C HIS A 113 4.04 24.83 -11.05
N THR A 114 4.65 25.77 -11.80
CA THR A 114 4.38 27.20 -11.59
C THR A 114 2.88 27.42 -11.76
N ARG A 115 2.18 27.66 -10.64
CA ARG A 115 0.79 28.08 -10.64
C ARG A 115 0.65 29.23 -11.65
N VAL A 116 -0.25 29.05 -12.61
CA VAL A 116 -0.76 30.14 -13.45
C VAL A 116 -1.44 31.16 -12.54
N SER A 117 -0.68 32.04 -11.86
CA SER A 117 -1.17 33.24 -11.13
C SER A 117 -0.12 34.00 -10.29
N VAL A 118 1.18 33.94 -10.60
CA VAL A 118 2.09 34.99 -10.09
C VAL A 118 2.73 35.69 -11.29
N GLN A 119 1.94 36.55 -11.93
CA GLN A 119 2.47 37.65 -12.72
C GLN A 119 3.43 38.42 -11.80
N LYS A 120 4.74 38.21 -11.98
CA LYS A 120 5.74 39.13 -11.46
C LYS A 120 5.52 40.45 -12.19
N THR A 121 4.83 41.40 -11.55
CA THR A 121 4.86 42.80 -11.94
C THR A 121 6.31 43.24 -11.80
N HIS A 122 7.04 43.26 -12.91
CA HIS A 122 8.42 43.70 -12.96
C HIS A 122 8.45 45.21 -12.69
N ASP A 123 9.28 45.61 -11.72
CA ASP A 123 9.61 46.98 -11.35
C ASP A 123 9.75 47.90 -12.58
N GLN A 124 8.88 48.90 -12.67
CA GLN A 124 9.05 50.10 -13.50
C GLN A 124 9.04 51.35 -12.63
N ARG A 125 9.96 51.48 -11.67
CA ARG A 125 10.32 52.77 -11.05
C ARG A 125 11.76 52.72 -10.53
N VAL A 126 12.73 53.08 -11.38
CA VAL A 126 13.78 54.09 -11.15
C VAL A 126 14.65 54.12 -12.41
N ALA A 127 14.27 54.95 -13.38
CA ALA A 127 15.15 55.47 -14.44
C ALA A 127 14.49 56.74 -15.01
N THR A 128 14.46 57.80 -14.20
CA THR A 128 14.27 59.17 -14.70
C THR A 128 14.89 60.15 -13.72
N MET A 129 15.72 61.03 -14.27
CA MET A 129 16.62 62.04 -13.67
C MET A 129 18.00 61.54 -13.24
#